data_AF-A0ABC9GPE4-F1
#
_entry.id   AF-A0ABC9GPE4-F1
#
_cell.length_a   1.000
_cell.length_b   1.000
_cell.length_c   1.000
_cell.angle_alpha   90.00
_cell.angle_beta   90.00
_cell.angle_gamma   90.00
#
_symmetry.space_group_name_H-M   'P 1'
#
loop_
_entity.id
_entity.type
_entity.pdbx_description
1 polymer ?
#
loop_
_entity_poly.entity_id
_entity_poly.type
_entity_poly.pdbx_seq_one_letter_code
_entity_poly.pdbx_strand_id
1 'polypeptide(L)'
;MVSVNDDCRDLHFRKAEFDPEDCPLDCSKPCEKVCPADAISLESIMFGGEHTQSDPLHGELKGGVLTERCYGCGRCLPVCPYDRIRAVSYVRDPTTTSELLKMNDVDAIEIHTTGKGTDTFNTLWNSLSESINNVKLVAVSLPDIGESTVDFMNKLYTIMEPHLQRYNLWQLDGRPMSGDIGRGATRETVSFAVHMASVSERPPGFYQLAGGTNSYTIDCLKKAGLFQSMTFPGTATSETISPQQAFIGGIAYGGYARKIIGRTLRKLPALGRVRIEDHPDHLLEALQEALSLVGPVKGYPALSSMK
;
A
#
# COMPACT_ATOMS: atom_id res chain seq x y z
N MET A 1 -5.69 5.02 9.28
CA MET A 1 -5.25 3.61 9.33
C MET A 1 -3.75 3.58 9.57
N VAL A 2 -3.25 2.71 10.42
CA VAL A 2 -1.82 2.40 10.59
C VAL A 2 -1.54 1.00 10.04
N SER A 3 -0.35 0.76 9.51
CA SER A 3 0.07 -0.55 8.99
C SER A 3 1.30 -1.04 9.75
N VAL A 4 1.30 -2.31 10.15
CA VAL A 4 2.38 -3.02 10.86
C VAL A 4 2.62 -4.40 10.25
N ASN A 5 3.75 -5.01 10.60
CA ASN A 5 4.16 -6.34 10.16
C ASN A 5 4.57 -7.19 11.36
N ASP A 6 4.27 -8.49 11.30
CA ASP A 6 4.68 -9.46 12.31
C ASP A 6 6.16 -9.90 12.17
N ASP A 7 6.74 -9.80 10.98
CA ASP A 7 8.14 -10.17 10.71
C ASP A 7 8.86 -9.24 9.72
N CYS A 8 10.20 -9.33 9.66
CA CYS A 8 11.05 -8.48 8.83
C CYS A 8 11.14 -8.88 7.34
N ARG A 9 10.45 -9.94 6.92
CA ARG A 9 10.51 -10.47 5.55
C ARG A 9 9.46 -9.83 4.64
N ASP A 10 8.53 -9.07 5.20
CA ASP A 10 7.51 -8.37 4.45
C ASP A 10 8.10 -7.27 3.54
N LEU A 11 7.77 -7.36 2.25
CA LEU A 11 8.21 -6.42 1.21
C LEU A 11 7.53 -5.05 1.31
N HIS A 12 6.45 -4.91 2.07
CA HIS A 12 5.80 -3.63 2.38
C HIS A 12 6.59 -2.82 3.41
N PHE A 13 7.39 -3.49 4.24
CA PHE A 13 8.15 -2.87 5.34
C PHE A 13 9.65 -2.88 5.05
N ARG A 14 9.99 -2.18 3.97
CA ARG A 14 11.38 -1.90 3.61
C ARG A 14 11.57 -0.48 3.12
N LYS A 15 12.80 0.00 3.19
CA LYS A 15 13.21 1.30 2.66
C LYS A 15 14.41 1.10 1.73
N ALA A 16 14.56 1.99 0.77
CA ALA A 16 15.81 2.10 0.04
C ALA A 16 16.86 2.75 0.95
N GLU A 17 18.11 2.31 0.88
CA GLU A 17 19.23 2.91 1.60
C GLU A 17 20.48 2.83 0.71
N PHE A 18 21.24 3.91 0.69
CA PHE A 18 22.55 4.01 0.02
C PHE A 18 23.32 5.19 0.62
N ASP A 19 24.64 5.15 0.53
CA ASP A 19 25.49 6.30 0.86
C ASP A 19 25.62 7.19 -0.38
N PRO A 20 25.26 8.49 -0.31
CA PRO A 20 25.42 9.39 -1.46
C PRO A 20 26.90 9.58 -1.85
N GLU A 21 27.85 9.39 -0.94
CA GLU A 21 29.30 9.49 -1.22
C GLU A 21 29.80 8.31 -2.07
N ASP A 22 29.11 7.16 -2.04
CA ASP A 22 29.41 6.00 -2.89
C ASP A 22 28.92 6.16 -4.34
N CYS A 23 28.18 7.24 -4.63
CA CYS A 23 27.60 7.50 -5.94
C CYS A 23 28.55 8.35 -6.81
N PRO A 24 28.88 7.90 -8.05
CA PRO A 24 29.70 8.69 -8.96
C PRO A 24 29.05 10.04 -9.31
N LEU A 25 29.87 11.11 -9.40
CA LEU A 25 29.42 12.46 -9.76
C LEU A 25 28.75 12.53 -11.15
N ASP A 26 29.17 11.67 -12.08
CA ASP A 26 28.66 11.56 -13.44
C ASP A 26 27.43 10.66 -13.56
N CYS A 27 26.93 10.13 -12.44
CA CYS A 27 25.72 9.30 -12.43
C CYS A 27 24.50 10.09 -12.96
N SER A 28 23.78 9.48 -13.91
CA SER A 28 22.57 10.07 -14.50
C SER A 28 21.33 10.07 -13.57
N LYS A 29 21.50 9.58 -12.33
CA LYS A 29 20.51 9.47 -11.24
C LYS A 29 19.18 8.83 -11.69
N PRO A 30 19.19 7.63 -12.30
CA PRO A 30 17.95 6.96 -12.73
C PRO A 30 17.04 6.58 -11.55
N CYS A 31 17.63 6.32 -10.38
CA CYS A 31 16.90 6.00 -9.15
C CYS A 31 16.00 7.15 -8.66
N GLU A 32 16.44 8.40 -8.82
CA GLU A 32 15.68 9.60 -8.52
C GLU A 32 14.49 9.73 -9.47
N LYS A 33 14.73 9.61 -10.78
CA LYS A 33 13.69 9.73 -11.83
C LYS A 33 12.59 8.68 -11.75
N VAL A 34 12.92 7.45 -11.34
CA VAL A 34 11.93 6.37 -11.25
C VAL A 34 11.17 6.39 -9.93
N CYS A 35 11.59 7.19 -8.94
CA CYS A 35 11.01 7.19 -7.60
C CYS A 35 9.62 7.84 -7.62
N PRO A 36 8.54 7.08 -7.43
CA PRO A 36 7.17 7.59 -7.54
C PRO A 36 6.76 8.54 -6.40
N ALA A 37 7.56 8.62 -5.33
CA ALA A 37 7.30 9.41 -4.14
C ALA A 37 8.33 10.53 -3.95
N ASP A 38 9.17 10.80 -4.95
CA ASP A 38 10.22 11.82 -4.90
C ASP A 38 11.03 11.72 -3.59
N ALA A 39 11.38 10.47 -3.26
CA ALA A 39 12.00 10.08 -1.99
C ALA A 39 13.51 9.93 -2.10
N ILE A 40 14.10 10.24 -3.24
CA ILE A 40 15.55 10.24 -3.47
C ILE A 40 15.90 11.62 -3.98
N SER A 41 16.87 12.28 -3.37
CA SER A 41 17.38 13.60 -3.78
C SER A 41 18.90 13.56 -3.72
N LEU A 42 19.57 13.77 -4.85
CA LEU A 42 21.03 13.81 -4.92
C LEU A 42 21.51 15.10 -5.57
N GLU A 43 22.06 16.01 -4.78
CA GLU A 43 22.61 17.28 -5.24
C GLU A 43 24.12 17.17 -5.42
N SER A 44 24.64 17.68 -6.54
CA SER A 44 26.08 17.75 -6.76
C SER A 44 26.62 19.06 -6.21
N ILE A 45 27.61 18.96 -5.32
CA ILE A 45 28.32 20.11 -4.76
C ILE A 45 29.75 20.05 -5.28
N MET A 46 30.15 21.10 -5.98
CA MET A 46 31.53 21.29 -6.45
C MET A 46 32.27 22.17 -5.45
N PHE A 47 33.40 21.70 -4.94
CA PHE A 47 34.29 22.54 -4.14
C PHE A 47 35.30 23.21 -5.09
N GLY A 48 35.30 24.54 -5.12
CA GLY A 48 36.30 25.30 -5.84
C GLY A 48 37.60 25.34 -5.04
N GLY A 49 38.67 24.75 -5.56
CA GLY A 49 40.02 24.96 -5.03
C GLY A 49 40.46 26.39 -5.33
N GLU A 50 40.68 27.20 -4.30
CA GLU A 50 41.49 28.40 -4.43
C GLU A 50 42.93 27.96 -4.78
N HIS A 51 43.39 28.36 -5.97
CA HIS A 51 44.78 28.30 -6.41
C HIS A 51 45.39 26.91 -6.72
N THR A 52 45.24 26.46 -7.98
CA THR A 52 46.31 26.11 -8.95
C THR A 52 45.73 25.22 -10.06
N GLN A 53 46.19 25.39 -11.31
CA GLN A 53 45.63 24.76 -12.53
C GLN A 53 45.79 23.22 -12.62
N SER A 54 45.99 22.52 -11.49
CA SER A 54 46.35 21.10 -11.47
C SER A 54 45.62 20.28 -10.40
N ASP A 55 44.69 20.85 -9.63
CA ASP A 55 43.92 20.09 -8.65
C ASP A 55 42.66 19.49 -9.32
N PRO A 56 42.39 18.18 -9.23
CA PRO A 56 41.14 17.61 -9.72
C PRO A 56 39.97 18.31 -9.05
N LEU A 57 38.92 18.65 -9.81
CA LEU A 57 37.63 19.06 -9.26
C LEU A 57 37.17 17.99 -8.27
N HIS A 58 37.26 18.29 -6.98
CA HIS A 58 36.68 17.48 -5.93
C HIS A 58 35.23 17.91 -5.78
N GLY A 59 34.33 17.00 -6.13
CA GLY A 59 32.90 17.15 -5.91
C GLY A 59 32.38 15.97 -5.11
N GLU A 60 31.32 16.20 -4.35
CA GLU A 60 30.59 15.16 -3.62
C GLU A 60 29.10 15.25 -3.97
N LEU A 61 28.41 14.11 -3.88
CA LEU A 61 26.96 14.10 -3.94
C LEU A 61 26.41 14.15 -2.51
N LYS A 62 25.55 15.12 -2.22
CA LYS A 62 24.82 15.19 -0.94
C LYS A 62 23.36 14.81 -1.11
N GLY A 63 22.75 14.39 0.01
CA GLY A 63 21.35 14.02 0.08
C GLY A 63 21.18 12.55 0.41
N GLY A 64 20.34 11.84 -0.35
CA GLY A 64 20.06 10.42 -0.14
C GLY A 64 18.56 10.11 -0.19
N VAL A 65 18.15 9.15 0.63
CA VAL A 65 16.75 8.70 0.72
C VAL A 65 16.00 9.47 1.81
N LEU A 66 14.90 10.11 1.43
CA LEU A 66 13.92 10.70 2.35
C LEU A 66 13.02 9.58 2.90
N THR A 67 13.37 9.04 4.06
CA THR A 67 12.74 7.86 4.67
C THR A 67 11.23 8.02 4.88
N GLU A 68 10.75 9.22 5.16
CA GLU A 68 9.34 9.55 5.36
C GLU A 68 8.52 9.48 4.07
N ARG A 69 9.16 9.68 2.91
CA ARG A 69 8.52 9.56 1.59
C ARG A 69 8.71 8.18 0.97
N CYS A 70 9.83 7.53 1.24
CA CYS A 70 10.17 6.23 0.68
C CYS A 70 9.23 5.16 1.23
N TYR A 71 8.32 4.64 0.41
CA TYR A 71 7.37 3.60 0.84
C TYR A 71 7.82 2.18 0.46
N GLY A 72 9.08 1.98 0.07
CA GLY A 72 9.63 0.63 -0.15
C GLY A 72 9.25 -0.04 -1.48
N CYS A 73 8.80 0.71 -2.49
CA CYS A 73 8.39 0.14 -3.78
C CYS A 73 9.50 -0.64 -4.51
N GLY A 74 10.76 -0.32 -4.23
CA GLY A 74 11.93 -0.99 -4.76
C GLY A 74 12.28 -0.70 -6.22
N ARG A 75 11.63 0.28 -6.87
CA ARG A 75 11.90 0.63 -8.28
C ARG A 75 13.30 1.17 -8.53
N CYS A 76 13.88 1.81 -7.52
CA CYS A 76 15.23 2.35 -7.58
C CYS A 76 16.31 1.25 -7.62
N LEU A 77 16.04 0.06 -7.08
CA LEU A 77 17.02 -1.03 -7.00
C LEU A 77 17.49 -1.50 -8.39
N PRO A 78 16.60 -2.00 -9.28
CA PRO A 78 17.03 -2.57 -10.56
C PRO A 78 17.54 -1.53 -11.58
N VAL A 79 17.31 -0.24 -11.33
CA VAL A 79 17.75 0.83 -12.26
C VAL A 79 19.08 1.45 -11.86
N CYS A 80 19.63 1.11 -10.68
CA CYS A 80 20.92 1.64 -10.25
C CYS A 80 22.04 0.96 -11.06
N PRO A 81 22.79 1.69 -11.91
CA PRO A 81 23.81 1.09 -12.76
C PRO A 81 25.05 0.63 -11.98
N TYR A 82 25.20 1.08 -10.74
CA TYR A 82 26.34 0.77 -9.86
C TYR A 82 25.97 -0.14 -8.69
N ASP A 83 24.72 -0.63 -8.63
CA ASP A 83 24.23 -1.53 -7.59
C ASP A 83 24.47 -1.03 -6.14
N ARG A 84 24.35 0.30 -5.93
CA ARG A 84 24.60 0.94 -4.62
C ARG A 84 23.38 0.96 -3.69
N ILE A 85 22.20 0.66 -4.21
CA ILE A 85 20.94 0.81 -3.48
C ILE A 85 20.51 -0.53 -2.89
N ARG A 86 20.48 -0.61 -1.56
CA ARG A 86 19.96 -1.77 -0.84
C ARG A 86 18.52 -1.53 -0.36
N ALA A 87 17.77 -2.63 -0.26
CA ALA A 87 16.50 -2.64 0.47
C ALA A 87 16.77 -3.05 1.92
N VAL A 88 16.41 -2.19 2.86
CA VAL A 88 16.54 -2.46 4.29
C VAL A 88 15.15 -2.66 4.87
N SER A 89 14.87 -3.88 5.29
CA SER A 89 13.63 -4.24 5.97
C SER A 89 13.61 -3.69 7.39
N TYR A 90 12.41 -3.41 7.90
CA TYR A 90 12.20 -3.01 9.28
C TYR A 90 10.93 -3.66 9.83
N VAL A 91 10.84 -3.76 11.15
CA VAL A 91 9.62 -4.16 11.86
C VAL A 91 9.12 -2.94 12.61
N ARG A 92 7.81 -2.68 12.53
CA ARG A 92 7.21 -1.60 13.33
C ARG A 92 7.26 -1.96 14.80
N ASP A 93 7.74 -1.03 15.62
CA ASP A 93 7.77 -1.21 17.06
C ASP A 93 6.33 -1.36 17.62
N PRO A 94 6.01 -2.48 18.28
CA PRO A 94 4.66 -2.70 18.80
C PRO A 94 4.28 -1.74 19.92
N THR A 95 5.23 -1.29 20.73
CA THR A 95 4.98 -0.35 21.84
C THR A 95 4.51 1.00 21.31
N THR A 96 5.27 1.58 20.38
CA THR A 96 4.95 2.83 19.68
C THR A 96 3.64 2.71 18.92
N THR A 97 3.37 1.56 18.30
CA THR A 97 2.09 1.30 17.63
C THR A 97 0.94 1.30 18.62
N SER A 98 1.10 0.62 19.76
CA SER A 98 0.07 0.54 20.81
C SER A 98 -0.26 1.92 21.39
N GLU A 99 0.74 2.77 21.60
CA GLU A 99 0.55 4.17 22.01
C GLU A 99 -0.24 4.96 20.97
N LEU A 100 0.10 4.82 19.69
CA LEU A 100 -0.61 5.49 18.60
C LEU A 100 -2.08 5.05 18.53
N LEU A 101 -2.37 3.76 18.72
CA LEU A 101 -3.74 3.24 18.72
C LEU A 101 -4.57 3.79 19.89
N LYS A 102 -3.94 4.14 21.02
CA LYS A 102 -4.61 4.74 22.19
C LYS A 102 -4.98 6.21 22.00
N MET A 103 -4.38 6.91 21.02
CA MET A 103 -4.60 8.35 20.79
C MET A 103 -5.93 8.70 20.09
N ASN A 104 -6.77 7.73 19.73
CA ASN A 104 -8.05 7.91 19.02
C ASN A 104 -8.00 8.58 17.63
N ASP A 105 -6.81 8.87 17.11
CA ASP A 105 -6.62 9.42 15.74
C ASP A 105 -6.55 8.32 14.66
N VAL A 106 -6.56 7.05 15.07
CA VAL A 106 -6.43 5.89 14.18
C VAL A 106 -7.69 5.03 14.26
N ASP A 107 -8.48 5.04 13.19
CA ASP A 107 -9.70 4.25 13.09
C ASP A 107 -9.48 2.78 12.68
N ALA A 108 -8.30 2.42 12.20
CA ALA A 108 -8.04 1.10 11.64
C ALA A 108 -6.56 0.72 11.74
N ILE A 109 -6.28 -0.57 11.93
CA ILE A 109 -4.94 -1.14 11.79
C ILE A 109 -4.94 -2.19 10.67
N GLU A 110 -3.83 -2.26 9.94
CA GLU A 110 -3.50 -3.31 8.99
C GLU A 110 -2.29 -4.08 9.53
N ILE A 111 -2.40 -5.39 9.66
CA ILE A 111 -1.34 -6.29 10.09
C ILE A 111 -0.95 -7.15 8.90
N HIS A 112 0.29 -6.99 8.42
CA HIS A 112 0.85 -7.86 7.41
C HIS A 112 1.50 -9.09 8.03
N THR A 113 1.30 -10.23 7.38
CA THR A 113 1.96 -11.49 7.72
C THR A 113 2.42 -12.22 6.47
N THR A 114 3.54 -12.95 6.58
CA THR A 114 4.16 -13.64 5.44
C THR A 114 3.63 -15.05 5.20
N GLY A 115 2.69 -15.52 6.02
CA GLY A 115 2.17 -16.89 5.94
C GLY A 115 3.11 -17.96 6.50
N LYS A 116 4.23 -17.55 7.12
CA LYS A 116 5.29 -18.46 7.60
C LYS A 116 5.18 -18.74 9.10
N GLY A 117 4.05 -19.31 9.50
CA GLY A 117 3.75 -19.65 10.90
C GLY A 117 3.02 -18.54 11.65
N THR A 118 2.54 -18.85 12.85
CA THR A 118 1.64 -17.97 13.63
C THR A 118 2.31 -17.35 14.85
N ASP A 119 3.53 -17.75 15.21
CA ASP A 119 4.16 -17.34 16.47
C ASP A 119 4.45 -15.84 16.50
N THR A 120 5.05 -15.30 15.45
CA THR A 120 5.32 -13.86 15.30
C THR A 120 4.04 -13.04 15.29
N PHE A 121 3.02 -13.52 14.58
CA PHE A 121 1.71 -12.89 14.57
C PHE A 121 1.08 -12.87 15.96
N ASN A 122 1.13 -13.99 16.68
CA ASN A 122 0.59 -14.11 18.04
C ASN A 122 1.33 -13.17 19.01
N THR A 123 2.67 -13.08 18.93
CA THR A 123 3.45 -12.13 19.74
C THR A 123 3.03 -10.69 19.46
N LEU A 124 2.92 -10.30 18.18
CA LEU A 124 2.48 -8.97 17.80
C LEU A 124 1.05 -8.69 18.29
N TRP A 125 0.11 -9.60 18.02
CA TRP A 125 -1.29 -9.47 18.43
C TRP A 125 -1.44 -9.27 19.94
N ASN A 126 -0.76 -10.10 20.75
CA ASN A 126 -0.81 -9.99 22.19
C ASN A 126 -0.26 -8.65 22.70
N SER A 127 0.79 -8.12 22.06
CA SER A 127 1.34 -6.80 22.41
C SER A 127 0.42 -5.62 22.08
N LEU A 128 -0.53 -5.82 21.16
CA LEU A 128 -1.52 -4.84 20.74
C LEU A 128 -2.91 -5.05 21.38
N SER A 129 -3.15 -6.17 22.05
CA SER A 129 -4.47 -6.62 22.51
C SER A 129 -5.25 -5.60 23.35
N GLU A 130 -4.57 -4.81 24.19
CA GLU A 130 -5.21 -3.75 24.97
C GLU A 130 -5.64 -2.56 24.10
N SER A 131 -4.84 -2.21 23.09
CA SER A 131 -5.05 -1.01 22.27
C SER A 131 -5.88 -1.28 21.02
N ILE A 132 -6.00 -2.53 20.58
CA ILE A 132 -6.79 -2.94 19.41
C ILE A 132 -8.28 -2.58 19.54
N ASN A 133 -8.80 -2.50 20.78
CA ASN A 133 -10.19 -2.13 21.04
C ASN A 133 -10.51 -0.66 20.72
N ASN A 134 -9.49 0.18 20.53
CA ASN A 134 -9.66 1.59 20.16
C ASN A 134 -9.85 1.79 18.64
N VAL A 135 -9.56 0.77 17.82
CA VAL A 135 -9.79 0.85 16.37
C VAL A 135 -11.15 0.30 15.98
N LYS A 136 -11.72 0.78 14.88
CA LYS A 136 -12.99 0.31 14.30
C LYS A 136 -12.80 -0.88 13.36
N LEU A 137 -11.60 -1.10 12.85
CA LEU A 137 -11.29 -2.11 11.84
C LEU A 137 -9.90 -2.70 12.09
N VAL A 138 -9.82 -4.02 12.12
CA VAL A 138 -8.56 -4.77 12.02
C VAL A 138 -8.53 -5.40 10.64
N ALA A 139 -7.50 -5.11 9.87
CA ALA A 139 -7.22 -5.75 8.60
C ALA A 139 -6.01 -6.68 8.75
N VAL A 140 -6.07 -7.87 8.15
CA VAL A 140 -4.94 -8.79 8.04
C VAL A 140 -4.61 -8.99 6.57
N SER A 141 -3.42 -8.57 6.18
CA SER A 141 -2.88 -8.72 4.83
C SER A 141 -1.95 -9.93 4.78
N LEU A 142 -2.22 -10.84 3.86
CA LEU A 142 -1.47 -12.08 3.72
C LEU A 142 -1.39 -12.52 2.24
N PRO A 143 -0.34 -13.25 1.86
CA PRO A 143 -0.24 -13.85 0.53
C PRO A 143 -1.08 -15.13 0.43
N ASP A 144 -1.37 -15.55 -0.81
CA ASP A 144 -1.86 -16.90 -1.09
C ASP A 144 -0.69 -17.89 -0.92
N ILE A 145 -0.76 -18.76 0.08
CA ILE A 145 0.22 -19.82 0.35
C ILE A 145 -0.25 -21.18 -0.18
N GLY A 146 -1.22 -21.19 -1.09
CA GLY A 146 -1.81 -22.40 -1.66
C GLY A 146 -2.80 -23.07 -0.72
N GLU A 147 -2.90 -24.40 -0.78
CA GLU A 147 -3.86 -25.22 -0.03
C GLU A 147 -3.94 -24.87 1.48
N SER A 148 -2.81 -24.52 2.10
CA SER A 148 -2.72 -24.18 3.52
C SER A 148 -3.28 -22.80 3.90
N THR A 149 -3.71 -22.00 2.93
CA THR A 149 -4.08 -20.59 3.17
C THR A 149 -5.28 -20.47 4.10
N VAL A 150 -6.33 -21.26 3.88
CA VAL A 150 -7.55 -21.17 4.71
C VAL A 150 -7.28 -21.67 6.12
N ASP A 151 -6.54 -22.77 6.29
CA ASP A 151 -6.10 -23.26 7.60
C ASP A 151 -5.28 -22.21 8.35
N PHE A 152 -4.38 -21.51 7.64
CA PHE A 152 -3.59 -20.44 8.22
C PHE A 152 -4.48 -19.26 8.67
N MET A 153 -5.39 -18.80 7.81
CA MET A 153 -6.32 -17.72 8.16
C MET A 153 -7.21 -18.10 9.35
N ASN A 154 -7.69 -19.35 9.43
CA ASN A 154 -8.46 -19.84 10.57
C ASN A 154 -7.65 -19.81 11.87
N LYS A 155 -6.37 -20.22 11.84
CA LYS A 155 -5.48 -20.11 13.01
C LYS A 155 -5.27 -18.66 13.45
N LEU A 156 -5.07 -17.74 12.50
CA LEU A 156 -4.98 -16.31 12.80
C LEU A 156 -6.27 -15.78 13.41
N TYR A 157 -7.42 -16.19 12.87
CA TYR A 157 -8.72 -15.82 13.42
C TYR A 157 -8.89 -16.30 14.86
N THR A 158 -8.53 -17.54 15.17
CA THR A 158 -8.56 -18.07 16.55
C THR A 158 -7.69 -17.26 17.51
N ILE A 159 -6.53 -16.77 17.06
CA ILE A 159 -5.68 -15.88 17.86
C ILE A 159 -6.37 -14.53 18.11
N MET A 160 -7.03 -14.00 17.09
CA MET A 160 -7.66 -12.67 17.14
C MET A 160 -8.98 -12.64 17.90
N GLU A 161 -9.82 -13.66 17.72
CA GLU A 161 -11.22 -13.74 18.16
C GLU A 161 -11.44 -13.30 19.61
N PRO A 162 -10.61 -13.66 20.61
CA PRO A 162 -10.81 -13.23 22.00
C PRO A 162 -10.80 -11.72 22.22
N HIS A 163 -10.10 -10.97 21.36
CA HIS A 163 -9.91 -9.52 21.49
C HIS A 163 -10.48 -8.73 20.30
N LEU A 164 -11.06 -9.41 19.32
CA LEU A 164 -11.58 -8.80 18.10
C LEU A 164 -13.03 -8.33 18.30
N GLN A 165 -13.22 -7.08 18.75
CA GLN A 165 -14.55 -6.54 19.05
C GLN A 165 -15.25 -5.83 17.89
N ARG A 166 -14.53 -5.55 16.79
CA ARG A 166 -14.99 -4.69 15.69
C ARG A 166 -14.88 -5.40 14.34
N TYR A 167 -14.81 -4.64 13.25
CA TYR A 167 -14.78 -5.21 11.91
C TYR A 167 -13.45 -5.91 11.63
N ASN A 168 -13.53 -7.08 11.00
CA ASN A 168 -12.38 -7.82 10.48
C ASN A 168 -12.34 -7.73 8.95
N LEU A 169 -11.16 -7.49 8.39
CA LEU A 169 -10.92 -7.41 6.96
C LEU A 169 -9.73 -8.27 6.55
N TRP A 170 -9.97 -9.28 5.73
CA TRP A 170 -8.93 -10.07 5.09
C TRP A 170 -8.51 -9.42 3.77
N GLN A 171 -7.28 -8.97 3.70
CA GLN A 171 -6.69 -8.43 2.47
C GLN A 171 -5.95 -9.55 1.74
N LEU A 172 -6.51 -9.93 0.60
CA LEU A 172 -6.00 -10.96 -0.30
C LEU A 172 -4.86 -10.37 -1.12
N ASP A 173 -3.68 -10.32 -0.53
CA ASP A 173 -2.50 -9.66 -1.10
C ASP A 173 -1.86 -10.52 -2.18
N GLY A 174 -2.17 -10.19 -3.43
CA GLY A 174 -1.66 -10.92 -4.58
C GLY A 174 -0.20 -10.58 -4.89
N ARG A 175 0.00 -9.60 -5.78
CA ARG A 175 1.33 -9.19 -6.20
C ARG A 175 1.74 -7.88 -5.51
N PRO A 176 2.59 -7.92 -4.47
CA PRO A 176 2.86 -6.75 -3.65
C PRO A 176 3.47 -5.61 -4.48
N MET A 177 3.09 -4.37 -4.15
CA MET A 177 3.72 -3.15 -4.67
C MET A 177 3.75 -2.99 -6.21
N SER A 178 2.84 -3.65 -6.92
CA SER A 178 2.94 -3.82 -8.38
C SER A 178 1.78 -3.24 -9.20
N GLY A 179 0.75 -2.65 -8.56
CA GLY A 179 -0.50 -2.28 -9.23
C GLY A 179 -0.33 -1.34 -10.43
N ASP A 180 0.71 -0.52 -10.45
CA ASP A 180 0.98 0.44 -11.51
C ASP A 180 1.85 -0.07 -12.67
N ILE A 181 2.26 -1.35 -12.65
CA ILE A 181 3.13 -1.99 -13.65
C ILE A 181 2.31 -2.52 -14.84
N GLY A 182 0.99 -2.70 -14.72
CA GLY A 182 0.09 -2.99 -15.83
C GLY A 182 -0.86 -4.17 -15.60
N ARG A 183 -1.52 -4.61 -16.67
CA ARG A 183 -2.62 -5.60 -16.62
C ARG A 183 -2.24 -6.90 -15.89
N GLY A 184 -1.02 -7.39 -16.10
CA GLY A 184 -0.57 -8.66 -15.51
C GLY A 184 -0.53 -8.64 -13.97
N ALA A 185 -0.43 -7.48 -13.34
CA ALA A 185 -0.30 -7.35 -11.88
C ALA A 185 -1.56 -7.78 -11.10
N THR A 186 -2.74 -7.77 -11.71
CA THR A 186 -3.99 -8.10 -11.01
C THR A 186 -4.26 -9.62 -10.95
N ARG A 187 -3.46 -10.43 -11.65
CA ARG A 187 -3.75 -11.86 -11.85
C ARG A 187 -3.72 -12.63 -10.53
N GLU A 188 -2.71 -12.38 -9.72
CA GLU A 188 -2.44 -13.08 -8.47
C GLU A 188 -3.56 -12.80 -7.46
N THR A 189 -3.94 -11.52 -7.27
CA THR A 189 -5.02 -11.16 -6.33
C THR A 189 -6.40 -11.67 -6.77
N VAL A 190 -6.67 -11.72 -8.07
CA VAL A 190 -7.93 -12.29 -8.60
C VAL A 190 -7.93 -13.81 -8.47
N SER A 191 -6.79 -14.48 -8.71
CA SER A 191 -6.65 -15.92 -8.49
C SER A 191 -6.87 -16.27 -7.02
N PHE A 192 -6.33 -15.47 -6.11
CA PHE A 192 -6.53 -15.66 -4.67
C PHE A 192 -8.02 -15.48 -4.29
N ALA A 193 -8.69 -14.48 -4.85
CA ALA A 193 -10.14 -14.33 -4.68
C ALA A 193 -10.94 -15.56 -5.18
N VAL A 194 -10.57 -16.13 -6.32
CA VAL A 194 -11.19 -17.37 -6.84
C VAL A 194 -10.94 -18.56 -5.92
N HIS A 195 -9.71 -18.70 -5.42
CA HIS A 195 -9.36 -19.74 -4.46
C HIS A 195 -10.23 -19.61 -3.20
N MET A 196 -10.31 -18.44 -2.59
CA MET A 196 -11.18 -18.22 -1.42
C MET A 196 -12.66 -18.49 -1.73
N ALA A 197 -13.11 -18.23 -2.96
CA ALA A 197 -14.51 -18.47 -3.37
C ALA A 197 -14.86 -19.96 -3.50
N SER A 198 -13.85 -20.80 -3.72
CA SER A 198 -14.03 -22.25 -3.81
C SER A 198 -14.07 -22.96 -2.45
N VAL A 199 -13.76 -22.27 -1.34
CA VAL A 199 -13.67 -22.88 -0.01
C VAL A 199 -14.87 -22.51 0.86
N SER A 200 -15.44 -23.50 1.55
CA SER A 200 -16.62 -23.34 2.41
C SER A 200 -16.28 -22.86 3.83
N GLU A 201 -15.17 -23.32 4.41
CA GLU A 201 -14.80 -23.08 5.82
C GLU A 201 -13.74 -21.98 5.98
N ARG A 202 -14.09 -20.77 5.55
CA ARG A 202 -13.22 -19.59 5.66
C ARG A 202 -13.55 -18.77 6.92
N PRO A 203 -12.58 -18.08 7.54
CA PRO A 203 -12.85 -17.34 8.76
C PRO A 203 -13.79 -16.15 8.53
N PRO A 204 -14.55 -15.75 9.56
CA PRO A 204 -15.42 -14.57 9.48
C PRO A 204 -14.65 -13.29 9.14
N GLY A 205 -15.30 -12.41 8.38
CA GLY A 205 -14.76 -11.09 8.02
C GLY A 205 -15.14 -10.67 6.61
N PHE A 206 -14.83 -9.42 6.29
CA PHE A 206 -14.87 -8.94 4.91
C PHE A 206 -13.62 -9.37 4.17
N TYR A 207 -13.71 -9.52 2.85
CA TYR A 207 -12.59 -9.92 2.00
C TYR A 207 -12.35 -8.80 0.99
N GLN A 208 -11.11 -8.34 0.86
CA GLN A 208 -10.74 -7.26 -0.04
C GLN A 208 -9.53 -7.68 -0.88
N LEU A 209 -9.58 -7.43 -2.19
CA LEU A 209 -8.40 -7.61 -3.02
C LEU A 209 -7.35 -6.56 -2.68
N ALA A 210 -6.11 -7.00 -2.46
CA ALA A 210 -4.93 -6.16 -2.30
C ALA A 210 -3.78 -6.73 -3.15
N GLY A 211 -2.68 -6.00 -3.28
CA GLY A 211 -1.53 -6.49 -4.05
C GLY A 211 -1.76 -6.57 -5.56
N GLY A 212 -1.29 -5.57 -6.30
CA GLY A 212 -1.30 -5.60 -7.77
C GLY A 212 -2.63 -5.16 -8.41
N THR A 213 -3.56 -4.70 -7.60
CA THR A 213 -4.84 -4.11 -8.01
C THR A 213 -4.66 -2.82 -8.82
N ASN A 214 -5.47 -2.65 -9.87
CA ASN A 214 -5.45 -1.50 -10.78
C ASN A 214 -6.74 -1.39 -11.62
N SER A 215 -6.73 -0.55 -12.66
CA SER A 215 -7.88 -0.35 -13.54
C SER A 215 -8.45 -1.61 -14.20
N TYR A 216 -7.68 -2.70 -14.27
CA TYR A 216 -8.13 -3.95 -14.87
C TYR A 216 -8.77 -4.92 -13.86
N THR A 217 -8.64 -4.66 -12.56
CA THR A 217 -9.09 -5.59 -11.50
C THR A 217 -10.59 -5.86 -11.56
N ILE A 218 -11.40 -4.83 -11.81
CA ILE A 218 -12.86 -4.98 -11.88
C ILE A 218 -13.26 -5.88 -13.06
N ASP A 219 -12.69 -5.67 -14.23
CA ASP A 219 -12.97 -6.51 -15.40
C ASP A 219 -12.55 -7.96 -15.16
N CYS A 220 -11.43 -8.17 -14.47
CA CYS A 220 -10.98 -9.50 -14.10
C CYS A 220 -11.92 -10.18 -13.08
N LEU A 221 -12.41 -9.45 -12.07
CA LEU A 221 -13.41 -9.96 -11.13
C LEU A 221 -14.74 -10.29 -11.82
N LYS A 222 -15.19 -9.46 -12.77
CA LYS A 222 -16.40 -9.73 -13.58
C LYS A 222 -16.24 -11.01 -14.38
N LYS A 223 -15.11 -11.20 -15.05
CA LYS A 223 -14.80 -12.42 -15.81
C LYS A 223 -14.74 -13.67 -14.92
N ALA A 224 -14.32 -13.51 -13.66
CA ALA A 224 -14.31 -14.59 -12.68
C ALA A 224 -15.69 -14.83 -12.02
N GLY A 225 -16.71 -14.01 -12.33
CA GLY A 225 -18.02 -14.11 -11.67
C GLY A 225 -18.04 -13.66 -10.20
N LEU A 226 -17.00 -12.96 -9.75
CA LEU A 226 -16.82 -12.55 -8.35
C LEU A 226 -17.12 -11.06 -8.09
N PHE A 227 -17.49 -10.32 -9.13
CA PHE A 227 -17.82 -8.90 -9.00
C PHE A 227 -19.30 -8.71 -8.69
N GLN A 228 -19.59 -8.11 -7.52
CA GLN A 228 -20.92 -7.61 -7.18
C GLN A 228 -20.81 -6.11 -6.88
N SER A 229 -21.68 -5.31 -7.49
CA SER A 229 -21.76 -3.88 -7.19
C SER A 229 -22.73 -3.67 -6.03
N MET A 230 -22.32 -2.90 -5.01
CA MET A 230 -23.23 -2.50 -3.94
C MET A 230 -24.05 -1.30 -4.42
N THR A 231 -25.34 -1.49 -4.69
CA THR A 231 -26.29 -0.39 -4.88
C THR A 231 -26.79 0.07 -3.52
N PHE A 232 -26.47 1.31 -3.14
CA PHE A 232 -27.08 1.93 -1.96
C PHE A 232 -28.58 2.15 -2.21
N PRO A 233 -29.46 1.94 -1.22
CA PRO A 233 -30.90 2.14 -1.40
C PRO A 233 -31.17 3.62 -1.71
N GLY A 234 -31.54 3.91 -2.96
CA GLY A 234 -31.79 5.27 -3.45
C GLY A 234 -31.80 5.39 -4.98
N THR A 235 -31.19 4.45 -5.70
CA THR A 235 -31.18 4.45 -7.18
C THR A 235 -31.54 3.08 -7.74
N ALA A 236 -32.78 2.99 -8.24
CA ALA A 236 -33.38 1.93 -9.05
C ALA A 236 -33.57 0.54 -8.41
N THR A 237 -34.80 0.05 -8.56
CA THR A 237 -35.30 -1.28 -8.21
C THR A 237 -34.50 -2.38 -8.93
N SER A 238 -33.68 -3.11 -8.19
CA SER A 238 -33.33 -4.48 -8.55
C SER A 238 -33.10 -5.28 -7.27
N GLU A 239 -33.68 -6.47 -7.29
CA GLU A 239 -33.72 -7.54 -6.29
C GLU A 239 -32.82 -7.36 -5.04
N THR A 240 -33.47 -7.37 -3.87
CA THR A 240 -32.88 -7.47 -2.54
C THR A 240 -32.06 -8.76 -2.38
N ILE A 241 -30.84 -8.73 -2.92
CA ILE A 241 -29.74 -9.62 -2.55
C ILE A 241 -29.16 -9.02 -1.27
N SER A 242 -29.14 -9.79 -0.19
CA SER A 242 -28.65 -9.29 1.09
C SER A 242 -27.17 -8.85 0.95
N PRO A 243 -26.75 -7.73 1.56
CA PRO A 243 -25.35 -7.27 1.55
C PRO A 243 -24.32 -8.32 2.05
N GLN A 244 -24.81 -9.44 2.61
CA GLN A 244 -24.05 -10.58 3.10
C GLN A 244 -23.60 -11.55 1.97
N GLN A 245 -23.98 -11.33 0.71
CA GLN A 245 -23.68 -12.23 -0.42
C GLN A 245 -22.50 -11.80 -1.31
N ALA A 246 -21.91 -10.63 -1.08
CA ALA A 246 -20.72 -10.21 -1.82
C ALA A 246 -19.49 -11.00 -1.34
N PHE A 247 -19.03 -11.93 -2.18
CA PHE A 247 -17.84 -12.75 -1.89
C PHE A 247 -16.60 -11.88 -1.60
N ILE A 248 -16.46 -10.80 -2.38
CA ILE A 248 -15.45 -9.75 -2.24
C ILE A 248 -16.14 -8.44 -1.83
N GLY A 249 -15.79 -7.91 -0.66
CA GLY A 249 -16.33 -6.67 -0.10
C GLY A 249 -15.62 -5.38 -0.56
N GLY A 250 -14.50 -5.48 -1.28
CA GLY A 250 -13.85 -4.32 -1.86
C GLY A 250 -12.52 -4.58 -2.56
N ILE A 251 -11.90 -3.50 -3.04
CA ILE A 251 -10.58 -3.50 -3.69
C ILE A 251 -9.76 -2.39 -3.05
N ALA A 252 -8.59 -2.72 -2.48
CA ALA A 252 -7.61 -1.74 -2.05
C ALA A 252 -6.71 -1.37 -3.22
N TYR A 253 -6.50 -0.08 -3.49
CA TYR A 253 -5.60 0.39 -4.55
C TYR A 253 -4.37 1.07 -3.94
N GLY A 254 -3.22 0.41 -4.02
CA GLY A 254 -1.95 0.93 -3.52
C GLY A 254 -1.19 1.75 -4.58
N GLY A 255 -0.18 1.14 -5.20
CA GLY A 255 0.69 1.80 -6.18
C GLY A 255 -0.07 2.43 -7.37
N TYR A 256 -1.17 1.80 -7.82
CA TYR A 256 -2.00 2.36 -8.88
C TYR A 256 -2.68 3.68 -8.48
N ALA A 257 -3.24 3.76 -7.27
CA ALA A 257 -3.82 4.99 -6.75
C ALA A 257 -2.76 6.10 -6.64
N ARG A 258 -1.55 5.77 -6.14
CA ARG A 258 -0.42 6.71 -6.10
C ARG A 258 -0.05 7.22 -7.49
N LYS A 259 -0.08 6.35 -8.51
CA LYS A 259 0.23 6.73 -9.90
C LYS A 259 -0.77 7.72 -10.47
N ILE A 260 -2.07 7.50 -10.27
CA ILE A 260 -3.10 8.39 -10.81
C ILE A 260 -3.08 9.72 -10.04
N ILE A 261 -3.26 9.69 -8.72
CA ILE A 261 -3.33 10.90 -7.87
C ILE A 261 -2.02 11.69 -7.91
N GLY A 262 -0.87 10.99 -8.01
CA GLY A 262 0.43 11.62 -8.15
C GLY A 262 0.56 12.53 -9.37
N ARG A 263 -0.23 12.32 -10.44
CA ARG A 263 -0.24 13.23 -11.61
C ARG A 263 -0.76 14.61 -11.22
N THR A 264 -1.82 14.66 -10.42
CA THR A 264 -2.39 15.89 -9.91
C THR A 264 -1.46 16.54 -8.88
N LEU A 265 -0.90 15.75 -7.96
CA LEU A 265 0.01 16.26 -6.93
C LEU A 265 1.28 16.90 -7.51
N ARG A 266 1.82 16.38 -8.63
CA ARG A 266 2.99 16.97 -9.30
C ARG A 266 2.73 18.32 -9.98
N LYS A 267 1.47 18.73 -10.13
CA LYS A 267 1.13 20.07 -10.63
C LYS A 267 1.24 21.14 -9.54
N LEU A 268 1.27 20.73 -8.27
CA LEU A 268 1.42 21.65 -7.15
C LEU A 268 2.83 22.27 -7.15
N PRO A 269 2.98 23.54 -6.72
CA PRO A 269 4.29 24.18 -6.65
C PRO A 269 5.24 23.38 -5.74
N ALA A 270 6.49 23.19 -6.18
CA ALA A 270 7.49 22.38 -5.47
C ALA A 270 8.07 23.02 -4.19
N LEU A 271 7.59 24.20 -3.77
CA LEU A 271 8.15 24.96 -2.66
C LEU A 271 7.39 24.66 -1.35
N GLY A 272 7.89 23.66 -0.60
CA GLY A 272 7.48 23.37 0.77
C GLY A 272 6.45 22.24 0.94
N ARG A 273 5.99 22.02 2.18
CA ARG A 273 4.90 21.09 2.52
C ARG A 273 3.56 21.69 2.07
N VAL A 274 3.31 21.69 0.77
CA VAL A 274 2.04 22.12 0.20
C VAL A 274 0.97 21.09 0.55
N ARG A 275 -0.10 21.53 1.20
CA ARG A 275 -1.28 20.72 1.48
C ARG A 275 -2.22 20.82 0.28
N ILE A 276 -2.71 19.69 -0.24
CA ILE A 276 -3.62 19.70 -1.39
C ILE A 276 -4.94 20.41 -1.06
N GLU A 277 -5.29 20.42 0.23
CA GLU A 277 -6.44 21.12 0.80
C GLU A 277 -6.40 22.64 0.58
N ASP A 278 -5.20 23.21 0.41
CA ASP A 278 -5.02 24.64 0.11
C ASP A 278 -5.19 24.97 -1.39
N HIS A 279 -5.40 23.95 -2.23
CA HIS A 279 -5.52 24.07 -3.69
C HIS A 279 -6.80 23.39 -4.19
N PRO A 280 -7.96 24.06 -4.08
CA PRO A 280 -9.28 23.45 -4.29
C PRO A 280 -9.46 22.81 -5.67
N ASP A 281 -8.92 23.42 -6.73
CA ASP A 281 -9.01 22.86 -8.09
C ASP A 281 -8.25 21.52 -8.22
N HIS A 282 -7.06 21.45 -7.61
CA HIS A 282 -6.25 20.23 -7.60
C HIS A 282 -6.84 19.17 -6.68
N LEU A 283 -7.42 19.58 -5.54
CA LEU A 283 -8.16 18.69 -4.66
C LEU A 283 -9.35 18.06 -5.39
N LEU A 284 -10.12 18.87 -6.12
CA LEU A 284 -11.27 18.39 -6.89
C LEU A 284 -10.83 17.43 -8.00
N GLU A 285 -9.76 17.74 -8.73
CA GLU A 285 -9.20 16.84 -9.74
C GLU A 285 -8.76 15.50 -9.13
N ALA A 286 -8.02 15.52 -8.02
CA ALA A 286 -7.61 14.30 -7.32
C ALA A 286 -8.81 13.49 -6.81
N LEU A 287 -9.85 14.16 -6.30
CA LEU A 287 -11.07 13.53 -5.85
C LEU A 287 -11.84 12.86 -7.01
N GLN A 288 -11.90 13.52 -8.17
CA GLN A 288 -12.52 12.95 -9.37
C GLN A 288 -11.80 11.71 -9.87
N GLU A 289 -10.46 11.71 -9.87
CA GLU A 289 -9.67 10.52 -10.21
C GLU A 289 -9.90 9.39 -9.20
N ALA A 290 -9.90 9.70 -7.90
CA ALA A 290 -10.15 8.72 -6.84
C ALA A 290 -11.55 8.11 -6.96
N LEU A 291 -12.58 8.94 -7.17
CA LEU A 291 -13.97 8.50 -7.33
C LEU A 291 -14.19 7.71 -8.62
N SER A 292 -13.49 8.04 -9.71
CA SER A 292 -13.51 7.23 -10.93
C SER A 292 -12.95 5.82 -10.71
N LEU A 293 -11.99 5.69 -9.79
CA LEU A 293 -11.38 4.41 -9.43
C LEU A 293 -12.29 3.57 -8.49
N VAL A 294 -12.84 4.17 -7.45
CA VAL A 294 -13.65 3.44 -6.44
C VAL A 294 -15.14 3.37 -6.76
N GLY A 295 -15.64 4.30 -7.58
CA GLY A 295 -17.05 4.47 -7.94
C GLY A 295 -17.69 3.21 -8.50
N PRO A 296 -17.06 2.51 -9.46
CA PRO A 296 -17.62 1.26 -9.99
C PRO A 296 -17.86 0.18 -8.92
N VAL A 297 -17.07 0.16 -7.84
CA VAL A 297 -17.22 -0.79 -6.71
C VAL A 297 -18.30 -0.31 -5.73
N LYS A 298 -18.34 1.01 -5.47
CA LYS A 298 -19.22 1.62 -4.45
C LYS A 298 -20.57 2.10 -5.00
N GLY A 299 -20.81 1.99 -6.31
CA GLY A 299 -22.05 2.44 -6.93
C GLY A 299 -22.19 3.97 -6.99
N TYR A 300 -21.09 4.73 -6.91
CA TYR A 300 -21.17 6.19 -7.06
C TYR A 300 -21.44 6.55 -8.53
N PRO A 301 -22.34 7.50 -8.82
CA PRO A 301 -22.46 8.07 -10.15
C PRO A 301 -21.15 8.77 -10.53
N ALA A 302 -20.77 8.72 -11.81
CA ALA A 302 -19.63 9.49 -12.29
C ALA A 302 -19.88 10.98 -12.03
N LEU A 303 -18.91 11.71 -11.44
CA LEU A 303 -19.04 13.14 -11.07
C LEU A 303 -19.41 14.07 -12.24
N SER A 304 -19.41 13.60 -13.49
CA SER A 304 -19.94 14.34 -14.62
C SER A 304 -21.42 14.73 -14.46
N SER A 305 -22.13 14.18 -13.47
CA SER A 305 -23.49 14.58 -13.09
C SER A 305 -23.59 15.62 -11.96
N MET A 306 -22.49 16.17 -11.44
CA MET A 306 -22.46 17.18 -10.37
C MET A 306 -22.10 18.59 -10.86
N LYS A 307 -22.41 18.93 -12.11
CA LYS A 307 -22.29 20.30 -12.63
C LYS A 307 -23.55 21.12 -12.32
#